data_AF-A0A1Q5DA39-F1
#
_entry.id   AF-A0A1Q5DA39-F1
#
_cell.length_a   1.000
_cell.length_b   1.000
_cell.length_c   1.000
_cell.angle_alpha   90.00
_cell.angle_beta   90.00
_cell.angle_gamma   90.00
#
_symmetry.space_group_name_H-M   'P 1'
#
loop_
_entity.id
_entity.type
_entity.pdbx_description
1 polymer ?
#
loop_
_entity_poly.entity_id
_entity_poly.type
_entity_poly.pdbx_seq_one_letter_code
_entity_poly.pdbx_strand_id
1 'polypeptide(L)'
;MVDGARRLARFGHARAGIETGHGRACLAWTLEEDALVIDVAVPFNTSILLDLPAGSDSRITADGEVIAADAVLGAGSHHIRVERPQVTDLTGPRA
;
A
#
# COMPACT_ATOMS: atom_id res chain seq x y z
N MET A 1 -24.75 -24.00 -15.75
CA MET A 1 -23.84 -23.98 -14.58
C MET A 1 -22.68 -23.07 -14.99
N VAL A 2 -22.71 -21.80 -14.59
CA VAL A 2 -21.69 -20.83 -15.01
C VAL A 2 -20.49 -20.96 -14.09
N ASP A 3 -19.37 -21.36 -14.68
CA ASP A 3 -18.07 -21.44 -14.01
C ASP A 3 -17.58 -20.01 -13.74
N GLY A 4 -17.75 -19.56 -12.50
CA GLY A 4 -17.41 -18.23 -12.01
C GLY A 4 -15.92 -18.10 -11.70
N ALA A 5 -15.06 -18.37 -12.68
CA ALA A 5 -13.63 -18.11 -12.57
C ALA A 5 -13.41 -16.59 -12.46
N ARG A 6 -13.35 -16.09 -11.22
CA ARG A 6 -12.95 -14.71 -10.90
C ARG A 6 -11.50 -14.55 -11.38
N ARG A 7 -11.32 -14.06 -12.60
CA ARG A 7 -10.01 -13.62 -13.10
C ARG A 7 -9.53 -12.52 -12.16
N LEU A 8 -8.51 -12.80 -11.36
CA LEU A 8 -7.81 -11.78 -10.60
C LEU A 8 -7.02 -10.96 -11.61
N ALA A 9 -7.54 -9.79 -11.96
CA ALA A 9 -6.75 -8.81 -12.69
C ALA A 9 -5.51 -8.47 -11.85
N ARG A 10 -4.32 -8.60 -12.44
CA ARG A 10 -3.10 -8.06 -11.86
C ARG A 10 -3.14 -6.55 -12.06
N PHE A 11 -3.46 -5.81 -11.01
CA PHE A 11 -3.45 -4.36 -11.05
C PHE A 11 -2.02 -3.86 -10.85
N GLY A 12 -1.51 -3.08 -11.80
CA GLY A 12 -0.21 -2.41 -11.67
C GLY A 12 -0.30 -1.09 -10.91
N HIS A 13 -1.51 -0.57 -10.68
CA HIS A 13 -1.76 0.63 -9.89
C HIS A 13 -3.20 0.64 -9.38
N ALA A 14 -3.46 1.40 -8.32
CA ALA A 14 -4.81 1.83 -7.97
C ALA A 14 -4.78 3.17 -7.22
N ARG A 15 -5.91 3.87 -7.22
CA ARG A 15 -6.11 5.10 -6.45
C ARG A 15 -7.49 5.12 -5.82
N ALA A 16 -7.56 5.50 -4.56
CA ALA A 16 -8.79 5.68 -3.81
C ALA A 16 -8.71 6.93 -2.93
N GLY A 17 -9.88 7.42 -2.54
CA GLY A 17 -9.99 8.45 -1.52
C GLY A 17 -11.33 8.34 -0.82
N ILE A 18 -11.33 8.63 0.47
CA ILE A 18 -12.52 8.60 1.32
C ILE A 18 -12.65 9.94 2.05
N GLU A 19 -13.87 10.42 2.17
CA GLU A 19 -14.18 11.58 3.00
C GLU A 19 -14.37 11.11 4.44
N THR A 20 -13.60 11.68 5.36
CA THR A 20 -13.68 11.39 6.80
C THR A 20 -14.18 12.62 7.55
N GLY A 21 -14.51 12.47 8.83
CA GLY A 21 -14.81 13.62 9.70
C GLY A 21 -13.63 14.59 9.88
N HIS A 22 -12.42 14.20 9.49
CA HIS A 22 -11.19 14.99 9.62
C HIS A 22 -10.69 15.56 8.28
N GLY A 23 -11.43 15.32 7.19
CA GLY A 23 -11.04 15.67 5.82
C GLY A 23 -10.80 14.45 4.95
N ARG A 24 -10.26 14.67 3.76
CA ARG A 24 -10.13 13.63 2.73
C ARG A 24 -8.85 12.82 2.92
N ALA A 25 -8.99 11.52 3.21
CA ALA A 25 -7.88 10.58 3.21
C ALA A 25 -7.73 9.97 1.81
N CYS A 26 -6.52 9.98 1.25
CA CYS A 26 -6.26 9.47 -0.10
C CYS A 26 -5.11 8.48 -0.10
N LEU A 27 -5.20 7.46 -0.96
CA LEU A 27 -4.09 6.55 -1.21
C LEU A 27 -4.03 6.25 -2.71
N ALA A 28 -2.84 6.38 -3.28
CA ALA A 28 -2.51 5.90 -4.61
C ALA A 28 -1.30 4.99 -4.50
N TRP A 29 -1.29 3.90 -5.26
CA TRP A 29 -0.13 3.03 -5.34
C TRP A 29 0.14 2.60 -6.78
N THR A 30 1.41 2.34 -7.06
CA THR A 30 1.92 1.79 -8.32
C THR A 30 2.93 0.69 -7.99
N LEU A 31 2.84 -0.42 -8.71
CA LEU A 31 3.82 -1.48 -8.69
C LEU A 31 4.87 -1.22 -9.78
N GLU A 32 6.11 -0.99 -9.36
CA GLU A 32 7.30 -0.97 -10.21
C GLU A 32 7.95 -2.36 -10.23
N GLU A 33 9.03 -2.53 -11.00
CA GLU A 33 9.69 -3.84 -11.20
C GLU A 33 10.13 -4.51 -9.88
N ASP A 34 10.68 -3.74 -8.92
CA ASP A 34 11.15 -4.25 -7.62
C ASP A 34 10.65 -3.42 -6.43
N ALA A 35 9.59 -2.64 -6.63
CA ALA A 35 9.06 -1.78 -5.58
C ALA A 35 7.56 -1.55 -5.66
N LEU A 36 6.96 -1.39 -4.49
CA LEU A 36 5.64 -0.78 -4.34
C LEU A 36 5.83 0.68 -3.94
N VAL A 37 5.32 1.59 -4.75
CA VAL A 37 5.33 3.03 -4.49
C VAL A 37 3.93 3.47 -4.11
N ILE A 38 3.81 4.18 -2.98
CA ILE A 38 2.53 4.61 -2.40
C ILE A 38 2.60 6.10 -2.10
N ASP A 39 1.64 6.86 -2.61
CA ASP A 39 1.38 8.23 -2.20
C ASP A 39 0.14 8.24 -1.31
N VAL A 40 0.26 8.74 -0.09
CA VAL A 40 -0.85 8.82 0.86
C VAL A 40 -1.00 10.24 1.39
N ALA A 41 -2.25 10.71 1.45
CA ALA A 41 -2.60 11.99 2.05
C ALA A 41 -3.39 11.72 3.34
N VAL A 42 -2.81 12.12 4.46
CA VAL A 42 -3.33 11.95 5.81
C VAL A 42 -3.92 13.29 6.28
N PRO A 43 -5.23 13.34 6.60
CA PRO A 43 -5.86 14.57 7.06
C PRO A 43 -5.24 15.13 8.35
N PHE A 44 -5.42 16.43 8.57
CA PHE A 44 -4.95 17.09 9.80
C PHE A 44 -5.51 16.45 11.06
N ASN A 45 -4.69 16.43 12.12
CA ASN A 45 -5.03 15.86 13.43
C ASN A 45 -5.38 14.35 13.37
N THR A 46 -4.85 13.63 12.38
CA THR A 46 -4.97 12.18 12.26
C THR A 46 -3.60 11.54 12.00
N SER A 47 -3.56 10.21 12.04
CA SER A 47 -2.40 9.40 11.68
C SER A 47 -2.84 8.15 10.95
N ILE A 48 -1.92 7.48 10.28
CA ILE A 48 -2.16 6.22 9.59
C ILE A 48 -1.19 5.14 10.05
N LEU A 49 -1.68 3.91 10.05
CA LEU A 49 -0.89 2.70 10.05
C LEU A 49 -1.22 1.96 8.75
N LEU A 50 -0.21 1.61 7.97
CA LEU A 50 -0.38 0.90 6.71
C LEU A 50 0.04 -0.55 6.89
N ASP A 51 -0.85 -1.46 6.48
CA ASP A 51 -0.49 -2.86 6.29
C ASP A 51 0.23 -3.00 4.94
N LEU A 52 1.56 -3.09 4.99
CA LEU A 52 2.42 -3.12 3.82
C LEU A 52 2.82 -4.57 3.52
N PRO A 53 2.91 -4.98 2.23
CA PRO A 53 3.42 -6.30 1.85
C PRO A 53 4.95 -6.33 2.01
N ALA A 54 5.44 -6.30 3.24
CA ALA A 54 6.86 -6.26 3.58
C ALA A 54 7.25 -7.51 4.39
N GLY A 55 8.40 -8.09 4.06
CA GLY A 55 9.03 -9.20 4.78
C GLY A 55 10.34 -8.78 5.44
N SER A 56 11.08 -9.74 5.98
CA SER A 56 12.39 -9.51 6.63
C SER A 56 13.42 -8.84 5.71
N ASP A 57 13.31 -9.08 4.41
CA ASP A 57 14.28 -8.58 3.41
C ASP A 57 13.81 -7.28 2.74
N SER A 58 12.60 -6.81 3.05
CA SER A 58 12.04 -5.60 2.49
C SER A 58 12.67 -4.36 3.14
N ARG A 59 12.83 -3.30 2.35
CA ARG A 59 13.24 -1.99 2.87
C ARG A 59 12.12 -1.00 2.65
N ILE A 60 11.69 -0.33 3.71
CA ILE A 60 10.60 0.63 3.67
C ILE A 60 11.17 2.01 3.93
N THR A 61 10.88 2.95 3.03
CA THR A 61 11.18 4.36 3.24
C THR A 61 9.92 5.20 3.14
N ALA A 62 9.76 6.18 4.03
CA ALA A 62 8.76 7.24 3.94
C ALA A 62 9.47 8.59 3.87
N ASP A 63 9.16 9.38 2.84
CA ASP A 63 9.75 10.70 2.60
C ASP A 63 11.29 10.69 2.56
N GLY A 64 11.87 9.57 2.11
CA GLY A 64 13.31 9.32 2.03
C GLY A 64 13.94 8.69 3.28
N GLU A 65 13.22 8.61 4.39
CA GLU A 65 13.72 8.06 5.66
C GLU A 65 13.32 6.60 5.84
N VAL A 66 14.21 5.77 6.38
CA VAL A 66 13.92 4.35 6.64
C VAL A 66 12.99 4.23 7.86
N ILE A 67 11.89 3.49 7.68
CA ILE A 67 10.88 3.28 8.72
C ILE A 67 10.62 1.79 8.96
N ALA A 68 10.06 1.47 10.14
CA ALA A 68 9.56 0.13 10.43
C ALA A 68 8.23 -0.14 9.69
N ALA A 69 7.90 -1.42 9.49
CA ALA A 69 6.66 -1.82 8.82
C ALA A 69 5.39 -1.44 9.61
N ASP A 70 5.51 -1.29 10.93
CA ASP A 70 4.46 -0.86 11.85
C ASP A 70 4.53 0.63 12.20
N ALA A 71 5.32 1.41 11.45
CA ALA A 71 5.44 2.84 11.69
C ALA A 71 4.09 3.56 11.48
N VAL A 72 3.79 4.45 12.41
CA VAL A 72 2.62 5.33 12.36
C VAL A 72 3.05 6.66 11.76
N LEU A 73 2.42 7.06 10.65
CA LEU A 73 2.68 8.33 9.98
C LEU A 73 1.63 9.37 10.36
N GLY A 74 2.06 10.60 10.61
CA GLY A 74 1.20 11.70 11.03
C GLY A 74 0.40 12.32 9.89
N ALA A 75 -0.20 13.48 10.15
CA ALA A 75 -0.86 14.27 9.13
C ALA A 75 0.13 14.80 8.09
N GLY A 76 -0.29 14.85 6.82
CA GLY A 76 0.53 15.33 5.71
C GLY A 76 0.41 14.44 4.47
N SER A 77 1.23 14.75 3.48
CA SER A 77 1.43 13.88 2.32
C SER A 77 2.72 13.09 2.52
N HIS A 78 2.64 11.78 2.40
CA HIS A 78 3.78 10.88 2.52
C HIS A 78 4.01 10.13 1.22
N HIS A 79 5.27 10.07 0.81
CA HIS A 79 5.74 9.24 -0.29
C HIS A 79 6.46 8.02 0.26
N ILE A 80 5.88 6.85 0.06
CA ILE A 80 6.34 5.59 0.66
C ILE A 80 6.82 4.66 -0.45
N ARG A 81 7.99 4.07 -0.24
CA ARG A 81 8.57 3.04 -1.12
C ARG A 81 8.84 1.78 -0.31
N VAL A 82 8.32 0.66 -0.78
CA VAL A 82 8.64 -0.68 -0.27
C VAL A 82 9.46 -1.40 -1.32
N GLU A 83 10.76 -1.54 -1.09
CA GLU A 83 11.66 -2.33 -1.94
C GLU A 83 11.53 -3.81 -1.60
N ARG A 84 11.57 -4.69 -2.62
CA ARG A 84 11.36 -6.14 -2.49
C ARG A 84 10.05 -6.48 -1.75
N PRO A 85 8.88 -6.01 -2.24
CA PRO A 85 7.60 -6.30 -1.59
C PRO A 85 7.27 -7.80 -1.68
N GLN A 86 6.68 -8.34 -0.61
CA GLN A 86 6.22 -9.72 -0.55
C GLN A 86 4.82 -9.83 -1.18
N VAL A 87 4.78 -9.92 -2.51
CA VAL A 87 3.54 -10.07 -3.26
C VAL A 87 3.23 -11.57 -3.43
N THR A 88 2.22 -12.07 -2.72
CA THR A 88 1.77 -13.45 -2.91
C THR A 88 1.08 -13.61 -4.26
N ASP A 89 1.48 -14.63 -5.02
CA ASP A 89 0.72 -15.05 -6.20
C ASP A 89 -0.57 -15.77 -5.74
N LEU A 90 -1.71 -15.09 -5.91
CA LEU A 90 -3.03 -15.63 -5.59
C LEU A 90 -3.49 -16.77 -6.52
N THR A 91 -2.64 -17.23 -7.45
CA THR A 91 -2.91 -18.39 -8.32
C THR A 91 -2.44 -19.73 -7.74
N GLY A 92 -1.74 -19.73 -6.60
CA GLY A 92 -1.38 -20.96 -5.89
C GLY A 92 -2.60 -21.67 -5.27
N PRO A 93 -2.54 -23.00 -5.03
CA PRO A 93 -3.61 -23.71 -4.34
C PRO A 93 -3.83 -23.08 -2.95
N ARG A 94 -5.08 -22.74 -2.63
CA ARG A 94 -5.45 -22.33 -1.27
C ARG A 94 -5.20 -23.52 -0.33
N ALA A 95 -4.33 -23.32 0.65
CA ALA A 95 -4.17 -24.25 1.78
C ALA A 95 -5.42 -24.26 2.66
#